data_AF-A0A958TL30-F1
#
_entry.id   AF-A0A958TL30-F1
#
_cell.length_a   1.000
_cell.length_b   1.000
_cell.length_c   1.000
_cell.angle_alpha   90.00
_cell.angle_beta   90.00
_cell.angle_gamma   90.00
#
_symmetry.space_group_name_H-M   'P 1'
#
loop_
_entity.id
_entity.type
_entity.pdbx_description
1 polymer ?
#
loop_
_entity_poly.entity_id
_entity_poly.type
_entity_poly.pdbx_seq_one_letter_code
_entity_poly.pdbx_strand_id
1 'polypeptide(L)'
;KGIVKGIIKSVGEDKSKWNAHIKSGIPLQSDLLLEENIDIIIGLLEDYFLLGEVDIQQKINLLTEIENLINHIPVLSDTALENERLHEIRTLWLMGESMTRIKKIENAQNIIGEHYMFKLPWVLNGIAKKLANLDLDVYSELLQELSILSETGLPNLVAVKIYQAGIRSRESAIEMSSAFREDSWDKGIKFYKNKIIENADLYKILFSESTASWIDLFLTYNQNEVKTINNIEPFEINSVDVSESTILIPKSISRKQYLVSSDLKTIIPVKDIEGLYVTEVIDEDGVYFEKGENDLWELVVVNPNIHLNLIDDEIDFA
;
A
#
# COMPACT_ATOMS: atom_id res chain seq x y z
N LYS A 1 14.01 22.53 30.02
CA LYS A 1 14.51 21.78 31.21
C LYS A 1 13.44 20.91 31.90
N GLY A 2 12.16 21.33 31.96
CA GLY A 2 11.09 20.52 32.58
C GLY A 2 10.72 19.24 31.81
N ILE A 3 10.57 19.31 30.49
CA ILE A 3 10.21 18.17 29.63
C ILE A 3 11.25 17.04 29.71
N VAL A 4 12.55 17.38 29.60
CA VAL A 4 13.64 16.40 29.70
C VAL A 4 13.70 15.73 31.08
N LYS A 5 13.46 16.49 32.17
CA LYS A 5 13.34 15.91 33.52
C LYS A 5 12.12 15.00 33.66
N GLY A 6 11.00 15.36 33.04
CA GLY A 6 9.79 14.53 33.01
C GLY A 6 10.02 13.20 32.30
N ILE A 7 10.62 13.24 31.10
CA ILE A 7 10.95 12.04 30.33
C ILE A 7 11.91 11.14 31.12
N ILE A 8 13.03 11.68 31.65
CA ILE A 8 14.00 10.88 32.44
C ILE A 8 13.33 10.25 33.67
N LYS A 9 12.35 10.93 34.29
CA LYS A 9 11.58 10.38 35.41
C LYS A 9 10.69 9.21 34.98
N SER A 10 10.18 9.23 33.75
CA SER A 10 9.26 8.20 33.21
C SER A 10 9.97 6.97 32.65
N VAL A 11 11.10 7.13 31.94
CA VAL A 11 11.89 6.00 31.40
C VAL A 11 12.99 5.50 32.34
N GLY A 12 13.20 6.19 33.46
CA GLY A 12 14.31 5.93 34.37
C GLY A 12 15.67 6.40 33.83
N GLU A 13 16.71 6.28 34.65
CA GLU A 13 18.06 6.77 34.32
C GLU A 13 18.86 5.80 33.45
N ASP A 14 18.38 4.57 33.27
CA ASP A 14 19.05 3.53 32.50
C ASP A 14 18.87 3.76 30.99
N LYS A 15 19.88 4.38 30.40
CA LYS A 15 19.93 4.70 28.96
C LYS A 15 19.90 3.47 28.07
N SER A 16 20.23 2.28 28.58
CA SER A 16 20.18 1.05 27.79
C SER A 16 18.74 0.66 27.42
N LYS A 17 17.77 0.98 28.29
CA LYS A 17 16.34 0.73 28.08
C LYS A 17 15.68 1.73 27.13
N TRP A 18 16.26 2.92 26.99
CA TRP A 18 15.71 3.98 26.15
C TRP A 18 15.64 3.59 24.67
N ASN A 19 16.62 2.79 24.19
CA ASN A 19 16.61 2.30 22.83
C ASN A 19 15.42 1.38 22.53
N ALA A 20 14.91 0.63 23.51
CA ALA A 20 13.75 -0.23 23.32
C ALA A 20 12.47 0.60 23.08
N HIS A 21 12.28 1.68 23.85
CA HIS A 21 11.16 2.61 23.68
C HIS A 21 11.21 3.38 22.35
N ILE A 22 12.41 3.78 21.91
CA ILE A 22 12.58 4.48 20.62
C ILE A 22 12.28 3.53 19.44
N LYS A 23 12.72 2.27 19.54
CA LYS A 23 12.59 1.29 18.46
C LYS A 23 11.15 0.83 18.24
N SER A 24 10.28 0.83 19.26
CA SER A 24 8.88 0.44 19.10
C SER A 24 8.14 1.36 18.10
N GLY A 25 8.50 2.66 18.11
CA GLY A 25 7.86 3.68 17.29
C GLY A 25 6.48 4.09 17.80
N ILE A 26 6.12 3.70 19.03
CA ILE A 26 4.88 4.06 19.73
C ILE A 26 5.14 5.28 20.64
N PRO A 27 4.15 6.17 20.93
CA PRO A 27 4.34 7.27 21.85
C PRO A 27 4.72 6.76 23.23
N LEU A 28 5.71 7.40 23.86
CA LEU A 28 6.36 6.90 25.08
C LEU A 28 5.38 6.52 26.20
N GLN A 29 4.34 7.32 26.44
CA GLN A 29 3.38 7.03 27.51
C GLN A 29 2.58 5.75 27.25
N SER A 30 2.21 5.50 25.99
CA SER A 30 1.56 4.25 25.60
C SER A 30 2.55 3.09 25.65
N ASP A 31 3.81 3.32 25.27
CA ASP A 31 4.86 2.30 25.32
C ASP A 31 5.17 1.82 26.75
N LEU A 32 5.18 2.74 27.72
CA LEU A 32 5.38 2.40 29.14
C LEU A 32 4.21 1.56 29.71
N LEU A 33 2.97 1.90 29.36
CA LEU A 33 1.80 1.11 29.77
C LEU A 33 1.74 -0.26 29.08
N LEU A 34 2.24 -0.35 27.85
CA LEU A 34 2.39 -1.64 27.16
C LEU A 34 3.38 -2.56 27.86
N GLU A 35 4.47 -2.02 28.43
CA GLU A 35 5.45 -2.83 29.18
C GLU A 35 4.85 -3.51 30.41
N GLU A 36 3.87 -2.89 31.06
CA GLU A 36 3.16 -3.50 32.19
C GLU A 36 2.37 -4.76 31.80
N ASN A 37 2.05 -4.90 30.50
CA ASN A 37 1.23 -5.99 29.98
C ASN A 37 2.02 -6.98 29.10
N ILE A 38 3.33 -6.75 28.86
CA ILE A 38 4.09 -7.53 27.87
C ILE A 38 4.19 -9.02 28.23
N ASP A 39 4.40 -9.33 29.51
CA ASP A 39 4.50 -10.73 29.99
C ASP A 39 3.16 -11.46 29.85
N ILE A 40 2.04 -10.75 30.06
CA ILE A 40 0.70 -11.30 29.87
C ILE A 40 0.45 -11.57 28.39
N ILE A 41 0.85 -10.64 27.51
CA ILE A 41 0.74 -10.82 26.04
C ILE A 41 1.59 -12.02 25.59
N ILE A 42 2.80 -12.20 26.12
CA ILE A 42 3.62 -13.38 25.83
C ILE A 42 2.88 -14.67 26.23
N GLY A 43 2.28 -14.70 27.43
CA GLY A 43 1.46 -15.84 27.87
C GLY A 43 0.29 -16.15 26.93
N LEU A 44 -0.42 -15.13 26.43
CA LEU A 44 -1.50 -15.33 25.44
C LEU A 44 -0.98 -15.91 24.12
N LEU A 45 0.22 -15.50 23.68
CA LEU A 45 0.84 -16.01 22.46
C LEU A 45 1.31 -17.45 22.67
N GLU A 46 1.92 -17.76 23.81
CA GLU A 46 2.26 -19.14 24.22
C GLU A 46 1.04 -20.05 24.20
N ASP A 47 -0.05 -19.65 24.86
CA ASP A 47 -1.31 -20.39 24.89
C ASP A 47 -1.86 -20.63 23.48
N TYR A 48 -1.76 -19.63 22.60
CA TYR A 48 -2.17 -19.77 21.20
C TYR A 48 -1.36 -20.84 20.45
N PHE A 49 -0.04 -20.90 20.65
CA PHE A 49 0.81 -21.93 20.03
C PHE A 49 0.60 -23.34 20.60
N LEU A 50 -0.02 -23.45 21.78
CA LEU A 50 -0.44 -24.73 22.35
C LEU A 50 -1.78 -25.23 21.76
N LEU A 51 -2.50 -24.38 21.03
CA LEU A 51 -3.68 -24.78 20.28
C LEU A 51 -3.23 -25.64 19.08
N GLY A 52 -3.90 -26.77 18.87
CA GLY A 52 -3.58 -27.71 17.80
C GLY A 52 -3.85 -27.15 16.40
N GLU A 53 -5.05 -27.39 15.86
CA GLU A 53 -5.45 -26.79 14.59
C GLU A 53 -5.79 -25.30 14.79
N VAL A 54 -5.23 -24.47 13.93
CA VAL A 54 -5.33 -23.01 13.99
C VAL A 54 -6.16 -22.54 12.80
N ASP A 55 -7.37 -22.08 13.08
CA ASP A 55 -8.26 -21.41 12.15
C ASP A 55 -8.35 -19.89 12.46
N ILE A 56 -9.09 -19.17 11.61
CA ILE A 56 -9.26 -17.71 11.73
C ILE A 56 -9.95 -17.30 13.04
N GLN A 57 -10.84 -18.13 13.59
CA GLN A 57 -11.51 -17.88 14.86
C GLN A 57 -10.53 -17.84 16.03
N GLN A 58 -9.50 -18.72 16.07
CA GLN A 58 -8.49 -18.63 17.12
C GLN A 58 -7.66 -17.35 16.99
N LYS A 59 -7.39 -16.87 15.76
CA LYS A 59 -6.73 -15.56 15.54
C LYS A 59 -7.61 -14.39 16.01
N ILE A 60 -8.91 -14.44 15.74
CA ILE A 60 -9.87 -13.43 16.21
C ILE A 60 -9.93 -13.42 17.73
N ASN A 61 -9.93 -14.59 18.37
CA ASN A 61 -9.95 -14.71 19.83
C ASN A 61 -8.66 -14.15 20.44
N LEU A 62 -7.49 -14.56 19.93
CA LEU A 62 -6.20 -14.03 20.38
C LEU A 62 -6.14 -12.50 20.24
N LEU A 63 -6.55 -11.96 19.08
CA LEU A 63 -6.59 -10.52 18.88
C LEU A 63 -7.55 -9.83 19.86
N THR A 64 -8.69 -10.44 20.14
CA THR A 64 -9.67 -9.92 21.12
C THR A 64 -9.05 -9.81 22.51
N GLU A 65 -8.35 -10.85 22.97
CA GLU A 65 -7.71 -10.84 24.29
C GLU A 65 -6.58 -9.81 24.36
N ILE A 66 -5.72 -9.74 23.34
CA ILE A 66 -4.67 -8.72 23.25
C ILE A 66 -5.29 -7.32 23.26
N GLU A 67 -6.31 -7.08 22.42
CA GLU A 67 -6.99 -5.79 22.32
C GLU A 67 -7.63 -5.36 23.65
N ASN A 68 -8.27 -6.29 24.37
CA ASN A 68 -8.83 -6.03 25.69
C ASN A 68 -7.77 -5.62 26.71
N LEU A 69 -6.56 -6.17 26.61
CA LEU A 69 -5.43 -5.77 27.46
C LEU A 69 -4.91 -4.39 27.11
N ILE A 70 -4.90 -3.99 25.85
CA ILE A 70 -4.20 -2.76 25.42
C ILE A 70 -5.13 -1.58 25.12
N ASN A 71 -6.45 -1.77 25.03
CA ASN A 71 -7.40 -0.71 24.63
C ASN A 71 -7.36 0.57 25.51
N HIS A 72 -6.89 0.45 26.74
CA HIS A 72 -6.80 1.55 27.70
C HIS A 72 -5.55 2.43 27.50
N ILE A 73 -4.61 2.05 26.63
CA ILE A 73 -3.42 2.87 26.38
C ILE A 73 -3.81 4.15 25.61
N PRO A 74 -3.16 5.31 25.87
CA PRO A 74 -3.58 6.60 25.32
C PRO A 74 -3.73 6.68 23.79
N VAL A 75 -2.97 5.89 23.05
CA VAL A 75 -2.99 5.88 21.59
C VAL A 75 -4.16 5.09 21.00
N LEU A 76 -4.70 4.14 21.77
CA LEU A 76 -5.88 3.35 21.41
C LEU A 76 -7.15 3.88 22.08
N SER A 77 -7.03 4.55 23.22
CA SER A 77 -8.16 5.04 24.00
C SER A 77 -8.99 6.03 23.17
N ASP A 78 -10.07 5.55 22.59
CA ASP A 78 -11.03 6.32 21.81
C ASP A 78 -12.44 5.86 22.18
N THR A 79 -13.39 6.79 22.25
CA THR A 79 -14.77 6.47 22.65
C THR A 79 -15.46 5.52 21.66
N ALA A 80 -14.95 5.45 20.42
CA ALA A 80 -15.40 4.52 19.41
C ALA A 80 -15.21 3.03 19.82
N LEU A 81 -14.27 2.73 20.74
CA LEU A 81 -14.02 1.37 21.22
C LEU A 81 -14.96 0.93 22.34
N GLU A 82 -15.79 1.82 22.88
CA GLU A 82 -16.84 1.49 23.86
C GLU A 82 -18.11 0.91 23.20
N ASN A 83 -18.07 0.63 21.90
CA ASN A 83 -19.19 0.08 21.15
C ASN A 83 -19.53 -1.35 21.62
N GLU A 84 -20.76 -1.57 22.08
CA GLU A 84 -21.25 -2.88 22.54
C GLU A 84 -21.13 -3.99 21.48
N ARG A 85 -21.05 -3.62 20.20
CA ARG A 85 -20.92 -4.53 19.05
C ARG A 85 -19.50 -4.60 18.48
N LEU A 86 -18.49 -4.11 19.20
CA LEU A 86 -17.09 -4.14 18.75
C LEU A 86 -16.64 -5.56 18.35
N HIS A 87 -17.01 -6.57 19.14
CA HIS A 87 -16.68 -7.96 18.84
C HIS A 87 -17.29 -8.44 17.50
N GLU A 88 -18.52 -8.02 17.20
CA GLU A 88 -19.16 -8.34 15.92
C GLU A 88 -18.48 -7.63 14.76
N ILE A 89 -18.13 -6.35 14.92
CA ILE A 89 -17.39 -5.57 13.92
C ILE A 89 -16.04 -6.23 13.62
N ARG A 90 -15.28 -6.57 14.67
CA ARG A 90 -13.99 -7.27 14.58
C ARG A 90 -14.12 -8.57 13.78
N THR A 91 -15.09 -9.39 14.15
CA THR A 91 -15.30 -10.71 13.56
C THR A 91 -15.65 -10.59 12.09
N LEU A 92 -16.64 -9.75 11.74
CA LEU A 92 -17.02 -9.53 10.34
C LEU A 92 -15.86 -8.94 9.53
N TRP A 93 -15.11 -7.99 10.11
CA TRP A 93 -13.99 -7.35 9.45
C TRP A 93 -12.88 -8.36 9.12
N LEU A 94 -12.43 -9.16 10.09
CA LEU A 94 -11.35 -10.14 9.91
C LEU A 94 -11.75 -11.36 9.07
N MET A 95 -13.03 -11.73 9.07
CA MET A 95 -13.58 -12.73 8.16
C MET A 95 -13.70 -12.22 6.71
N GLY A 96 -13.43 -10.93 6.48
CA GLY A 96 -13.48 -10.31 5.15
C GLY A 96 -14.88 -10.09 4.58
N GLU A 97 -15.88 -9.99 5.45
CA GLU A 97 -17.27 -9.72 5.08
C GLU A 97 -17.43 -8.36 4.38
N SER A 98 -18.39 -8.27 3.46
CA SER A 98 -18.63 -7.05 2.69
C SER A 98 -18.82 -5.82 3.58
N MET A 99 -18.25 -4.69 3.14
CA MET A 99 -18.43 -3.41 3.83
C MET A 99 -19.91 -2.97 3.85
N THR A 100 -20.70 -3.40 2.86
CA THR A 100 -22.16 -3.20 2.81
C THR A 100 -22.86 -3.85 4.00
N ARG A 101 -22.41 -5.03 4.43
CA ARG A 101 -22.93 -5.70 5.63
C ARG A 101 -22.48 -4.98 6.90
N ILE A 102 -21.19 -4.68 7.00
CA ILE A 102 -20.61 -4.11 8.23
C ILE A 102 -21.13 -2.70 8.52
N LYS A 103 -21.32 -1.87 7.49
CA LYS A 103 -21.85 -0.49 7.62
C LYS A 103 -23.27 -0.40 8.20
N LYS A 104 -23.99 -1.52 8.31
CA LYS A 104 -25.30 -1.58 9.00
C LYS A 104 -25.16 -1.47 10.52
N ILE A 105 -23.96 -1.71 11.05
CA ILE A 105 -23.64 -1.56 12.47
C ILE A 105 -23.21 -0.11 12.70
N GLU A 106 -23.81 0.53 13.70
CA GLU A 106 -23.50 1.90 14.09
C GLU A 106 -22.01 2.07 14.39
N ASN A 107 -21.41 3.17 13.91
CA ASN A 107 -19.99 3.54 14.07
C ASN A 107 -18.97 2.55 13.49
N ALA A 108 -19.38 1.45 12.84
CA ALA A 108 -18.45 0.42 12.37
C ALA A 108 -17.44 0.91 11.32
N GLN A 109 -17.84 1.84 10.44
CA GLN A 109 -16.92 2.42 9.47
C GLN A 109 -15.80 3.24 10.16
N ASN A 110 -16.13 3.97 11.23
CA ASN A 110 -15.13 4.75 11.96
C ASN A 110 -14.18 3.84 12.72
N ILE A 111 -14.74 2.84 13.43
CA ILE A 111 -13.96 1.83 14.15
C ILE A 111 -12.99 1.12 13.20
N ILE A 112 -13.46 0.69 12.03
CA ILE A 112 -12.58 0.05 11.04
C ILE A 112 -11.49 1.01 10.56
N GLY A 113 -11.86 2.22 10.12
CA GLY A 113 -10.91 3.16 9.53
C GLY A 113 -9.85 3.68 10.49
N GLU A 114 -10.22 3.99 11.74
CA GLU A 114 -9.30 4.57 12.71
C GLU A 114 -8.58 3.50 13.53
N HIS A 115 -9.30 2.47 13.95
CA HIS A 115 -8.74 1.45 14.85
C HIS A 115 -8.13 0.29 14.08
N TYR A 116 -8.92 -0.47 13.34
CA TYR A 116 -8.44 -1.71 12.70
C TYR A 116 -7.49 -1.47 11.53
N MET A 117 -7.69 -0.40 10.74
CA MET A 117 -6.84 -0.06 9.59
C MET A 117 -5.60 0.76 9.96
N PHE A 118 -5.47 1.24 11.20
CA PHE A 118 -4.38 2.15 11.56
C PHE A 118 -3.84 1.97 12.98
N LYS A 119 -4.60 2.38 14.01
CA LYS A 119 -4.09 2.44 15.38
C LYS A 119 -3.68 1.07 15.93
N LEU A 120 -4.54 0.06 15.78
CA LEU A 120 -4.27 -1.30 16.28
C LEU A 120 -3.09 -1.96 15.53
N PRO A 121 -3.03 -1.99 14.19
CA PRO A 121 -1.86 -2.50 13.46
C PRO A 121 -0.54 -1.87 13.89
N TRP A 122 -0.53 -0.56 14.12
CA TRP A 122 0.66 0.16 14.58
C TRP A 122 1.11 -0.30 15.97
N VAL A 123 0.18 -0.44 16.91
CA VAL A 123 0.48 -0.92 18.26
C VAL A 123 0.97 -2.37 18.24
N LEU A 124 0.30 -3.25 17.49
CA LEU A 124 0.71 -4.66 17.32
C LEU A 124 2.14 -4.75 16.77
N ASN A 125 2.48 -3.93 15.76
CA ASN A 125 3.83 -3.89 15.20
C ASN A 125 4.87 -3.38 16.21
N GLY A 126 4.52 -2.42 17.08
CA GLY A 126 5.42 -1.97 18.15
C GLY A 126 5.65 -3.05 19.21
N ILE A 127 4.63 -3.82 19.58
CA ILE A 127 4.75 -4.99 20.45
C ILE A 127 5.63 -6.05 19.78
N ALA A 128 5.37 -6.39 18.50
CA ALA A 128 6.17 -7.35 17.74
C ALA A 128 7.67 -6.99 17.74
N LYS A 129 8.01 -5.71 17.51
CA LYS A 129 9.40 -5.23 17.60
C LYS A 129 9.99 -5.42 19.00
N LYS A 130 9.22 -5.24 20.07
CA LYS A 130 9.70 -5.51 21.44
C LYS A 130 10.01 -7.00 21.60
N LEU A 131 9.13 -7.88 21.15
CA LEU A 131 9.34 -9.33 21.22
C LEU A 131 10.56 -9.77 20.39
N ALA A 132 10.75 -9.23 19.20
CA ALA A 132 11.96 -9.49 18.40
C ALA A 132 13.26 -9.04 19.12
N ASN A 133 13.23 -7.91 19.85
CA ASN A 133 14.38 -7.48 20.66
C ASN A 133 14.63 -8.38 21.90
N LEU A 134 13.66 -9.22 22.26
CA LEU A 134 13.77 -10.24 23.32
C LEU A 134 14.08 -11.63 22.75
N ASP A 135 14.46 -11.72 21.46
CA ASP A 135 14.71 -12.96 20.74
C ASP A 135 13.48 -13.91 20.68
N LEU A 136 12.26 -13.35 20.76
CA LEU A 136 10.99 -14.06 20.64
C LEU A 136 10.40 -13.91 19.23
N ASP A 137 11.16 -14.31 18.22
CA ASP A 137 10.85 -14.06 16.80
C ASP A 137 9.53 -14.66 16.35
N VAL A 138 9.22 -15.90 16.75
CA VAL A 138 7.97 -16.60 16.38
C VAL A 138 6.74 -15.82 16.86
N TYR A 139 6.80 -15.24 18.05
CA TYR A 139 5.72 -14.43 18.62
C TYR A 139 5.63 -13.06 17.94
N SER A 140 6.78 -12.48 17.58
CA SER A 140 6.85 -11.27 16.76
C SER A 140 6.20 -11.48 15.39
N GLU A 141 6.51 -12.57 14.70
CA GLU A 141 5.93 -12.90 13.38
C GLU A 141 4.41 -13.05 13.45
N LEU A 142 3.89 -13.74 14.47
CA LEU A 142 2.45 -13.87 14.66
C LEU A 142 1.76 -12.52 14.89
N LEU A 143 2.36 -11.62 15.69
CA LEU A 143 1.81 -10.28 15.89
C LEU A 143 1.85 -9.42 14.63
N GLN A 144 2.91 -9.54 13.82
CA GLN A 144 2.99 -8.89 12.51
C GLN A 144 1.93 -9.43 11.56
N GLU A 145 1.70 -10.75 11.56
CA GLU A 145 0.59 -11.34 10.82
C GLU A 145 -0.75 -10.75 11.28
N LEU A 146 -1.07 -10.78 12.58
CA LEU A 146 -2.31 -10.21 13.12
C LEU A 146 -2.47 -8.73 12.76
N SER A 147 -1.37 -7.97 12.76
CA SER A 147 -1.33 -6.58 12.32
C SER A 147 -1.79 -6.44 10.86
N ILE A 148 -1.23 -7.24 9.96
CA ILE A 148 -1.59 -7.26 8.53
C ILE A 148 -3.06 -7.68 8.33
N LEU A 149 -3.52 -8.72 9.03
CA LEU A 149 -4.89 -9.21 8.91
C LEU A 149 -5.89 -8.16 9.43
N SER A 150 -5.58 -7.51 10.56
CA SER A 150 -6.35 -6.38 11.09
C SER A 150 -6.39 -5.21 10.10
N GLU A 151 -5.25 -4.82 9.53
CA GLU A 151 -5.18 -3.67 8.63
C GLU A 151 -6.01 -3.89 7.36
N THR A 152 -5.94 -5.10 6.81
CA THR A 152 -6.55 -5.44 5.52
C THR A 152 -7.97 -5.99 5.64
N GLY A 153 -8.38 -6.45 6.83
CA GLY A 153 -9.65 -7.13 7.06
C GLY A 153 -9.77 -8.42 6.25
N LEU A 154 -8.69 -9.21 6.22
CA LEU A 154 -8.61 -10.47 5.49
C LEU A 154 -8.18 -11.60 6.44
N PRO A 155 -8.65 -12.84 6.21
CA PRO A 155 -8.49 -13.94 7.17
C PRO A 155 -7.13 -14.65 7.08
N ASN A 156 -6.38 -14.48 5.98
CA ASN A 156 -5.09 -15.14 5.79
C ASN A 156 -4.17 -14.34 4.85
N LEU A 157 -2.86 -14.61 4.96
CA LEU A 157 -1.83 -13.90 4.19
C LEU A 157 -1.92 -14.16 2.68
N VAL A 158 -2.43 -15.30 2.22
CA VAL A 158 -2.63 -15.58 0.78
C VAL A 158 -3.66 -14.61 0.19
N ALA A 159 -4.81 -14.45 0.85
CA ALA A 159 -5.83 -13.49 0.47
C ALA A 159 -5.29 -12.05 0.49
N VAL A 160 -4.45 -11.71 1.48
CA VAL A 160 -3.75 -10.41 1.53
C VAL A 160 -2.90 -10.19 0.30
N LYS A 161 -2.09 -11.17 -0.12
CA LYS A 161 -1.23 -11.04 -1.31
C LYS A 161 -2.05 -10.90 -2.59
N ILE A 162 -3.17 -11.62 -2.72
CA ILE A 162 -4.10 -11.49 -3.85
C ILE A 162 -4.72 -10.09 -3.88
N TYR A 163 -5.16 -9.59 -2.73
CA TYR A 163 -5.71 -8.24 -2.60
C TYR A 163 -4.68 -7.17 -2.98
N GLN A 164 -3.44 -7.31 -2.49
CA GLN A 164 -2.32 -6.43 -2.82
C GLN A 164 -1.88 -6.54 -4.29
N ALA A 165 -2.06 -7.70 -4.92
CA ALA A 165 -1.75 -7.89 -6.35
C ALA A 165 -2.67 -7.08 -7.26
N GLY A 166 -3.88 -6.74 -6.81
CA GLY A 166 -4.80 -5.86 -7.55
C GLY A 166 -6.28 -6.28 -7.52
N ILE A 167 -6.62 -7.42 -6.93
CA ILE A 167 -8.02 -7.83 -6.72
C ILE A 167 -8.56 -7.08 -5.51
N ARG A 168 -8.99 -5.82 -5.70
CA ARG A 168 -9.37 -4.89 -4.62
C ARG A 168 -10.74 -5.18 -3.97
N SER A 169 -11.18 -6.44 -3.98
CA SER A 169 -12.35 -6.95 -3.27
C SER A 169 -11.92 -8.00 -2.26
N ARG A 170 -12.32 -7.82 -0.99
CA ARG A 170 -11.95 -8.76 0.09
C ARG A 170 -12.62 -10.12 -0.09
N GLU A 171 -13.91 -10.13 -0.42
CA GLU A 171 -14.66 -11.35 -0.71
C GLU A 171 -14.03 -12.12 -1.88
N SER A 172 -13.67 -11.43 -2.96
CA SER A 172 -13.03 -12.06 -4.13
C SER A 172 -11.61 -12.54 -3.83
N ALA A 173 -10.83 -11.78 -3.06
CA ALA A 173 -9.49 -12.20 -2.67
C ALA A 173 -9.52 -13.47 -1.79
N ILE A 174 -10.53 -13.59 -0.90
CA ILE A 174 -10.75 -14.79 -0.08
C ILE A 174 -11.17 -15.97 -0.95
N GLU A 175 -12.16 -15.79 -1.82
CA GLU A 175 -12.61 -16.84 -2.73
C GLU A 175 -11.45 -17.35 -3.58
N MET A 176 -10.66 -16.44 -4.17
CA MET A 176 -9.50 -16.78 -4.97
C MET A 176 -8.38 -17.45 -4.18
N SER A 177 -8.25 -17.16 -2.87
CA SER A 177 -7.22 -17.79 -2.04
C SER A 177 -7.36 -19.32 -1.99
N SER A 178 -8.57 -19.86 -2.20
CA SER A 178 -8.83 -21.29 -2.26
C SER A 178 -8.18 -22.02 -3.46
N ALA A 179 -7.81 -21.30 -4.53
CA ALA A 179 -7.05 -21.87 -5.65
C ALA A 179 -5.54 -21.97 -5.39
N PHE A 180 -5.06 -21.41 -4.28
CA PHE A 180 -3.67 -21.48 -3.87
C PHE A 180 -3.52 -22.41 -2.67
N ARG A 181 -2.33 -22.99 -2.52
CA ARG A 181 -2.03 -23.77 -1.32
C ARG A 181 -1.84 -22.82 -0.14
N GLU A 182 -2.26 -23.25 1.05
CA GLU A 182 -2.13 -22.45 2.28
C GLU A 182 -0.67 -22.07 2.59
N ASP A 183 0.29 -22.93 2.25
CA ASP A 183 1.72 -22.70 2.44
C ASP A 183 2.35 -21.74 1.43
N SER A 184 1.59 -21.23 0.44
CA SER A 184 2.12 -20.34 -0.59
C SER A 184 2.28 -18.89 -0.14
N TRP A 185 1.94 -18.56 1.11
CA TRP A 185 1.95 -17.20 1.65
C TRP A 185 3.32 -16.52 1.58
N ASP A 186 4.40 -17.32 1.56
CA ASP A 186 5.80 -16.90 1.44
C ASP A 186 6.12 -16.30 0.05
N LYS A 187 5.24 -16.50 -0.95
CA LYS A 187 5.44 -16.01 -2.30
C LYS A 187 5.20 -14.50 -2.40
N GLY A 188 6.00 -13.85 -3.25
CA GLY A 188 5.87 -12.41 -3.50
C GLY A 188 4.61 -12.04 -4.29
N ILE A 189 4.17 -10.79 -4.20
CA ILE A 189 2.96 -10.27 -4.87
C ILE A 189 2.98 -10.55 -6.40
N LYS A 190 4.15 -10.46 -7.05
CA LYS A 190 4.32 -10.73 -8.49
C LYS A 190 3.94 -12.17 -8.87
N PHE A 191 4.17 -13.14 -7.98
CA PHE A 191 3.77 -14.53 -8.21
C PHE A 191 2.24 -14.64 -8.35
N TYR A 192 1.50 -14.07 -7.40
CA TYR A 192 0.05 -14.07 -7.42
C TYR A 192 -0.49 -13.32 -8.64
N LYS A 193 0.06 -12.14 -8.93
CA LYS A 193 -0.29 -11.36 -10.12
C LYS A 193 -0.18 -12.21 -11.39
N ASN A 194 0.98 -12.82 -11.62
CA ASN A 194 1.22 -13.62 -12.82
C ASN A 194 0.30 -14.86 -12.87
N LYS A 195 0.11 -15.56 -11.74
CA LYS A 195 -0.77 -16.72 -11.68
C LYS A 195 -2.22 -16.40 -12.00
N ILE A 196 -2.70 -15.24 -11.55
CA ILE A 196 -4.06 -14.76 -11.88
C ILE A 196 -4.17 -14.47 -13.38
N ILE A 197 -3.17 -13.80 -13.97
CA ILE A 197 -3.17 -13.52 -15.42
C ILE A 197 -3.14 -14.82 -16.25
N GLU A 198 -2.21 -15.73 -15.91
CA GLU A 198 -2.02 -17.01 -16.63
C GLU A 198 -3.26 -17.91 -16.61
N ASN A 199 -4.04 -17.87 -15.53
CA ASN A 199 -5.17 -18.79 -15.31
C ASN A 199 -6.52 -18.05 -15.29
N ALA A 200 -6.58 -16.83 -15.82
CA ALA A 200 -7.75 -15.97 -15.68
C ALA A 200 -9.03 -16.62 -16.23
N ASP A 201 -8.97 -17.23 -17.41
CA ASP A 201 -10.15 -17.89 -18.01
C ASP A 201 -10.66 -19.06 -17.16
N LEU A 202 -9.73 -19.85 -16.59
CA LEU A 202 -10.09 -20.93 -15.68
C LEU A 202 -10.71 -20.38 -14.38
N TYR A 203 -10.09 -19.36 -13.77
CA TYR A 203 -10.58 -18.77 -12.53
C TYR A 203 -11.94 -18.10 -12.68
N LYS A 204 -12.23 -17.47 -13.83
CA LYS A 204 -13.55 -16.92 -14.14
C LYS A 204 -14.65 -17.98 -14.23
N ILE A 205 -14.31 -19.22 -14.56
CA ILE A 205 -15.25 -20.35 -14.58
C ILE A 205 -15.43 -20.94 -13.17
N LEU A 206 -14.35 -21.00 -12.39
CA LEU A 206 -14.35 -21.64 -11.06
C LEU A 206 -15.00 -20.81 -9.97
N PHE A 207 -14.95 -19.48 -10.07
CA PHE A 207 -15.37 -18.57 -9.02
C PHE A 207 -16.68 -17.85 -9.34
N SER A 208 -17.22 -17.16 -8.33
CA SER A 208 -18.42 -16.35 -8.45
C SER A 208 -18.33 -15.30 -9.55
N GLU A 209 -19.49 -14.89 -10.07
CA GLU A 209 -19.61 -13.82 -11.08
C GLU A 209 -18.96 -12.51 -10.62
N SER A 210 -19.06 -12.20 -9.33
CA SER A 210 -18.40 -11.04 -8.72
C SER A 210 -16.88 -11.14 -8.85
N THR A 211 -16.30 -12.29 -8.50
CA THR A 211 -14.87 -12.54 -8.62
C THR A 211 -14.41 -12.58 -10.08
N ALA A 212 -15.19 -13.16 -10.98
CA ALA A 212 -14.91 -13.12 -12.40
C ALA A 212 -14.84 -11.68 -12.94
N SER A 213 -15.78 -10.83 -12.53
CA SER A 213 -15.79 -9.40 -12.88
C SER A 213 -14.55 -8.67 -12.36
N TRP A 214 -14.10 -8.99 -11.14
CA TRP A 214 -12.85 -8.46 -10.59
C TRP A 214 -11.62 -8.94 -11.34
N ILE A 215 -11.61 -10.18 -11.83
CA ILE A 215 -10.54 -10.69 -12.70
C ILE A 215 -10.52 -9.94 -14.03
N ASP A 216 -11.66 -9.69 -14.66
CA ASP A 216 -11.71 -8.93 -15.92
C ASP A 216 -11.22 -7.47 -15.74
N LEU A 217 -11.61 -6.81 -14.64
CA LEU A 217 -11.06 -5.49 -14.28
C LEU A 217 -9.55 -5.57 -14.07
N PHE A 218 -9.09 -6.56 -13.31
CA PHE A 218 -7.68 -6.77 -13.05
C PHE A 218 -6.88 -7.02 -14.32
N LEU A 219 -7.39 -7.81 -15.27
CA LEU A 219 -6.77 -8.00 -16.58
C LEU A 219 -6.72 -6.68 -17.34
N THR A 220 -7.81 -5.92 -17.38
CA THR A 220 -7.86 -4.62 -18.06
C THR A 220 -6.79 -3.65 -17.52
N TYR A 221 -6.63 -3.55 -16.20
CA TYR A 221 -5.60 -2.71 -15.58
C TYR A 221 -4.17 -3.20 -15.81
N ASN A 222 -3.99 -4.49 -16.11
CA ASN A 222 -2.67 -5.10 -16.30
C ASN A 222 -2.36 -5.42 -17.76
N GLN A 223 -3.30 -5.15 -18.67
CA GLN A 223 -3.03 -5.08 -20.10
C GLN A 223 -2.19 -3.82 -20.31
N ASN A 224 -0.88 -4.02 -20.49
CA ASN A 224 -0.03 -2.98 -21.02
C ASN A 224 -0.45 -2.76 -22.47
N GLU A 225 -1.23 -1.71 -22.75
CA GLU A 225 -1.32 -1.19 -24.11
C GLU A 225 0.06 -0.62 -24.44
N VAL A 226 0.86 -1.40 -25.15
CA VAL A 226 2.13 -0.93 -25.69
C VAL A 226 1.80 0.10 -26.76
N LYS A 227 2.04 1.37 -26.45
CA LYS A 227 1.80 2.49 -27.37
C LYS A 227 3.08 2.77 -28.15
N THR A 228 2.98 2.86 -29.46
CA THR A 228 4.07 3.40 -30.29
C THR A 228 3.75 4.85 -30.61
N ILE A 229 4.71 5.75 -30.39
CA ILE A 229 4.60 7.18 -30.72
C ILE A 229 5.72 7.54 -31.70
N ASN A 230 5.48 8.52 -32.57
CA ASN A 230 6.54 9.02 -33.44
C ASN A 230 7.56 9.84 -32.64
N ASN A 231 8.82 9.79 -33.08
CA ASN A 231 9.83 10.71 -32.55
C ASN A 231 9.44 12.15 -32.89
N ILE A 232 9.75 13.08 -31.98
CA ILE A 232 9.60 14.52 -32.21
C ILE A 232 11.00 15.08 -32.34
N GLU A 233 11.28 15.73 -33.47
CA GLU A 233 12.58 16.34 -33.73
C GLU A 233 12.93 17.38 -32.66
N PRO A 234 14.22 17.48 -32.26
CA PRO A 234 14.67 18.49 -31.31
C PRO A 234 14.30 19.91 -31.74
N PHE A 235 13.89 20.76 -30.80
CA PHE A 235 13.42 22.11 -31.10
C PHE A 235 13.95 23.17 -30.12
N GLU A 236 13.90 24.43 -30.54
CA GLU A 236 14.31 25.59 -29.74
C GLU A 236 13.10 26.36 -29.18
N ILE A 237 13.27 26.93 -27.99
CA ILE A 237 12.31 27.86 -27.40
C ILE A 237 13.00 29.20 -27.12
N ASN A 238 12.74 30.19 -27.97
CA ASN A 238 13.49 31.45 -28.02
C ASN A 238 13.23 32.47 -26.90
N SER A 239 12.61 32.08 -25.78
CA SER A 239 12.10 33.09 -24.82
C SER A 239 11.84 32.63 -23.40
N VAL A 240 12.42 31.51 -22.95
CA VAL A 240 12.13 30.99 -21.61
C VAL A 240 13.40 30.68 -20.83
N ASP A 241 13.57 31.42 -19.74
CA ASP A 241 14.63 31.21 -18.74
C ASP A 241 14.22 30.04 -17.84
N VAL A 242 14.36 28.81 -18.35
CA VAL A 242 14.14 27.59 -17.58
C VAL A 242 15.49 27.12 -17.04
N SER A 243 15.57 26.80 -15.75
CA SER A 243 16.78 26.19 -15.19
C SER A 243 17.15 24.90 -15.91
N GLU A 244 18.45 24.64 -16.06
CA GLU A 244 19.00 23.47 -16.78
C GLU A 244 18.45 22.12 -16.30
N SER A 245 18.02 22.02 -15.04
CA SER A 245 17.48 20.78 -14.45
C SER A 245 15.96 20.59 -14.60
N THR A 246 15.28 21.47 -15.34
CA THR A 246 13.81 21.45 -15.46
C THR A 246 13.38 20.80 -16.76
N ILE A 247 12.48 19.83 -16.65
CA ILE A 247 11.83 19.17 -17.79
C ILE A 247 10.53 19.88 -18.16
N LEU A 248 10.12 19.74 -19.42
CA LEU A 248 8.85 20.24 -19.95
C LEU A 248 7.91 19.07 -20.24
N ILE A 249 6.74 19.10 -19.61
CA ILE A 249 5.73 18.04 -19.69
C ILE A 249 4.60 18.49 -20.62
N PRO A 250 4.30 17.73 -21.69
CA PRO A 250 3.16 18.03 -22.58
C PRO A 250 1.83 17.81 -21.86
N LYS A 251 1.00 18.84 -21.73
CA LYS A 251 -0.31 18.75 -21.07
C LYS A 251 -1.43 19.47 -21.83
N SER A 252 -2.62 18.87 -21.81
CA SER A 252 -3.85 19.50 -22.29
C SER A 252 -4.53 20.26 -21.15
N ILE A 253 -4.66 21.58 -21.29
CA ILE A 253 -5.36 22.44 -20.32
C ILE A 253 -6.49 23.14 -21.05
N SER A 254 -7.74 22.90 -20.65
CA SER A 254 -8.92 23.49 -21.28
C SER A 254 -8.97 23.28 -22.81
N ARG A 255 -8.60 22.07 -23.26
CA ARG A 255 -8.53 21.65 -24.68
C ARG A 255 -7.48 22.39 -25.53
N LYS A 256 -6.50 23.02 -24.90
CA LYS A 256 -5.33 23.62 -25.56
C LYS A 256 -4.07 22.90 -25.10
N GLN A 257 -3.09 22.82 -26.00
CA GLN A 257 -1.83 22.10 -25.76
C GLN A 257 -0.76 23.04 -25.21
N TYR A 258 -0.09 22.60 -24.15
CA TYR A 258 0.96 23.35 -23.48
C TYR A 258 2.15 22.45 -23.16
N LEU A 259 3.32 23.06 -23.03
CA LEU A 259 4.47 22.52 -22.34
C LEU A 259 4.53 23.15 -20.94
N VAL A 260 4.46 22.33 -19.90
CA VAL A 260 4.44 22.78 -18.50
C VAL A 260 5.73 22.36 -17.83
N SER A 261 6.42 23.29 -17.16
CA SER A 261 7.63 22.94 -16.42
C SER A 261 7.34 22.03 -15.23
N SER A 262 8.28 21.15 -14.88
CA SER A 262 8.14 20.25 -13.72
C SER A 262 7.98 20.97 -12.38
N ASP A 263 8.42 22.23 -12.28
CA ASP A 263 8.23 23.09 -11.12
C ASP A 263 6.93 23.94 -11.18
N LEU A 264 6.12 23.75 -12.22
CA LEU A 264 4.83 24.40 -12.47
C LEU A 264 4.88 25.93 -12.60
N LYS A 265 6.08 26.53 -12.72
CA LYS A 265 6.22 27.99 -12.84
C LYS A 265 6.01 28.50 -14.26
N THR A 266 6.24 27.64 -15.25
CA THR A 266 6.24 28.01 -16.67
C THR A 266 5.22 27.17 -17.42
N ILE A 267 4.39 27.85 -18.21
CA ILE A 267 3.40 27.24 -19.10
C ILE A 267 3.56 27.87 -20.47
N ILE A 268 4.00 27.08 -21.45
CA ILE A 268 4.32 27.53 -22.81
C ILE A 268 3.25 26.97 -23.75
N PRO A 269 2.47 27.81 -24.45
CA PRO A 269 1.52 27.30 -25.45
C PRO A 269 2.27 26.69 -26.63
N VAL A 270 1.95 25.44 -26.99
CA VAL A 270 2.64 24.73 -28.10
C VAL A 270 2.51 25.49 -29.41
N LYS A 271 1.37 26.15 -29.64
CA LYS A 271 1.12 27.01 -30.81
C LYS A 271 2.10 28.17 -31.00
N ASP A 272 2.86 28.53 -29.97
CA ASP A 272 3.83 29.63 -30.02
C ASP A 272 5.25 29.11 -30.37
N ILE A 273 5.41 27.79 -30.54
CA ILE A 273 6.64 27.13 -30.97
C ILE A 273 6.43 26.66 -32.42
N GLU A 274 7.26 27.17 -33.32
CA GLU A 274 7.13 26.90 -34.75
C GLU A 274 7.42 25.42 -35.07
N GLY A 275 6.54 24.79 -35.85
CA GLY A 275 6.72 23.40 -36.31
C GLY A 275 6.50 22.30 -35.26
N LEU A 276 6.22 22.64 -34.00
CA LEU A 276 6.04 21.66 -32.93
C LEU A 276 4.61 21.09 -32.90
N TYR A 277 4.52 19.77 -33.00
CA TYR A 277 3.27 19.02 -32.87
C TYR A 277 3.40 17.94 -31.79
N VAL A 278 2.68 18.10 -30.68
CA VAL A 278 2.78 17.18 -29.51
C VAL A 278 1.55 16.30 -29.32
N THR A 279 0.65 16.23 -30.29
CA THR A 279 -0.66 15.56 -30.14
C THR A 279 -0.53 14.08 -29.75
N GLU A 280 0.50 13.37 -30.22
CA GLU A 280 0.71 11.96 -29.90
C GLU A 280 1.25 11.71 -28.48
N VAL A 281 1.90 12.73 -27.90
CA VAL A 281 2.59 12.66 -26.60
C VAL A 281 1.89 13.47 -25.51
N ILE A 282 0.77 14.12 -25.84
CA ILE A 282 0.03 14.97 -24.90
C ILE A 282 -0.57 14.12 -23.78
N ASP A 283 -0.40 14.57 -22.54
CA ASP A 283 -0.93 13.91 -21.33
C ASP A 283 -0.39 12.49 -21.08
N GLU A 284 0.63 12.04 -21.82
CA GLU A 284 1.25 10.74 -21.64
C GLU A 284 2.19 10.74 -20.42
N ASP A 285 1.97 9.77 -19.51
CA ASP A 285 2.80 9.62 -18.34
C ASP A 285 4.19 9.08 -18.71
N GLY A 286 5.24 9.69 -18.14
CA GLY A 286 6.62 9.31 -18.42
C GLY A 286 7.13 9.75 -19.80
N VAL A 287 6.46 10.71 -20.45
CA VAL A 287 6.94 11.39 -21.67
C VAL A 287 7.14 12.87 -21.37
N TYR A 288 8.33 13.39 -21.66
CA TYR A 288 8.68 14.79 -21.41
C TYR A 288 9.79 15.25 -22.37
N PHE A 289 10.08 16.54 -22.36
CA PHE A 289 11.23 17.12 -23.05
C PHE A 289 12.28 17.58 -22.05
N GLU A 290 13.54 17.26 -22.32
CA GLU A 290 14.69 17.74 -21.57
C GLU A 290 15.64 18.54 -22.47
N LYS A 291 16.42 19.44 -21.86
CA LYS A 291 17.35 20.27 -22.61
C LYS A 291 18.66 19.50 -22.81
N GLY A 292 18.96 19.15 -24.06
CA GLY A 292 20.19 18.45 -24.45
C GLY A 292 21.42 19.36 -24.46
N GLU A 293 22.59 18.77 -24.76
CA GLU A 293 23.89 19.47 -24.75
C GLU A 293 23.98 20.61 -25.78
N ASN A 294 23.17 20.56 -26.84
CA ASN A 294 23.13 21.55 -27.91
C ASN A 294 22.13 22.70 -27.64
N ASP A 295 21.67 22.86 -26.40
CA ASP A 295 20.59 23.78 -26.00
C ASP A 295 19.20 23.50 -26.63
N LEU A 296 19.03 22.37 -27.32
CA LEU A 296 17.77 21.92 -27.92
C LEU A 296 16.94 21.10 -26.93
N TRP A 297 15.62 21.17 -27.05
CA TRP A 297 14.69 20.33 -26.30
C TRP A 297 14.47 19.00 -27.01
N GLU A 298 14.82 17.90 -26.36
CA GLU A 298 14.77 16.54 -26.90
C GLU A 298 13.69 15.71 -26.20
N LEU A 299 12.99 14.87 -26.98
CA LEU A 299 11.93 14.00 -26.45
C LEU A 299 12.54 12.85 -25.64
N VAL A 300 12.07 12.69 -24.41
CA VAL A 300 12.46 11.60 -23.52
C VAL A 300 11.24 10.77 -23.16
N VAL A 301 11.39 9.46 -23.31
CA VAL A 301 10.39 8.46 -22.94
C VAL A 301 10.99 7.53 -21.89
N VAL A 302 10.49 7.61 -20.67
CA VAL A 302 10.88 6.70 -19.57
C VAL A 302 9.80 5.67 -19.25
N ASN A 303 8.61 5.80 -19.84
CA ASN A 303 7.54 4.85 -19.68
C ASN A 303 7.86 3.55 -20.46
N PRO A 304 8.00 2.39 -19.79
CA PRO A 304 8.37 1.14 -20.44
C PRO A 304 7.31 0.59 -21.39
N ASN A 305 6.07 1.11 -21.32
CA ASN A 305 4.97 0.74 -22.20
C ASN A 305 4.85 1.66 -23.43
N ILE A 306 5.73 2.65 -23.60
CA ILE A 306 5.75 3.54 -24.75
C ILE A 306 7.05 3.33 -25.53
N HIS A 307 6.93 3.09 -26.83
CA HIS A 307 8.07 2.92 -27.74
C HIS A 307 8.12 4.03 -28.77
N LEU A 308 9.33 4.53 -29.03
CA LEU A 308 9.58 5.49 -30.10
C LEU A 308 9.66 4.75 -31.43
N ASN A 309 8.88 5.20 -32.40
CA ASN A 309 9.05 4.84 -33.80
C ASN A 309 10.24 5.63 -34.35
N LEU A 310 11.41 4.99 -34.39
CA LEU A 310 12.59 5.52 -35.08
C LEU A 310 12.43 5.14 -36.56
N ILE A 311 12.25 6.13 -37.42
CA ILE A 311 12.30 5.90 -38.87
C ILE A 311 13.78 5.67 -39.19
N ASP A 312 14.16 4.43 -39.52
CA ASP A 312 15.48 4.14 -40.07
C ASP A 312 15.59 4.81 -41.45
N ASP A 313 16.33 5.93 -41.51
CA ASP A 313 16.82 6.51 -42.77
C ASP A 313 17.96 5.64 -43.35
N GLU A 314 17.66 4.39 -43.70
CA GLU A 314 18.45 3.60 -44.64
C GLU A 314 17.55 3.14 -45.79
N ILE A 315 17.16 4.10 -46.64
CA ILE A 315 16.82 3.78 -48.02
C ILE A 315 18.15 3.71 -48.79
N ASP A 316 18.72 2.51 -48.82
CA ASP A 316 19.75 2.11 -49.78
C ASP A 316 19.25 2.42 -51.20
N PHE A 317 19.80 3.46 -51.82
CA PHE A 317 19.65 3.66 -53.27
C PHE A 317 20.62 2.70 -53.98
N ALA A 318 20.02 1.76 -54.73
CA ALA A 318 20.69 0.81 -55.61
C ALA A 318 21.62 1.43 -56.65
#